data_AF-A0A7W0FI01-F1
#
_entry.id   AF-A0A7W0FI01-F1
#
_cell.length_a   1.000
_cell.length_b   1.000
_cell.length_c   1.000
_cell.angle_alpha   90.00
_cell.angle_beta   90.00
_cell.angle_gamma   90.00
#
_symmetry.space_group_name_H-M   'P 1'
#
loop_
_entity.id
_entity.type
_entity.pdbx_description
1 polymer ?
#
loop_
_entity_poly.entity_id
_entity_poly.type
_entity_poly.pdbx_seq_one_letter_code
_entity_poly.pdbx_strand_id
1 'polypeptide(L)'
;MNANKPFMMLDSQKLSFSGHETFPFRYGWIPKGVQQVLQYDDLFARGDAVVILGVGKNMVQSILYWTKVLGMINSPTRGKYVVSDLGEKLFGEDGWDPYLEDPGTLWLLHWRLTSRLEFASTWYLAFTVWNSAEFTRLNLEDWLLKTAKQYPSTRVTTSSLHRDVDVFLRTYIPADSNRTLMTEDTFDCPLVELGLIEEIEKNGTYRFMRGSKSSLPDLIFLYGLLDYWGTLPQKQDAISFEKLLHSAGSPGGIFKLSENALVDNLENLPPWSGLVLDDTAGMRTVFRRSRNITPMEVLERYYQEQRV
;
A
#
# COMPACT_ATOMS: atom_id res chain seq x y z
N MET A 1 11.69 -20.29 -22.01
CA MET A 1 12.80 -20.86 -21.20
C MET A 1 13.18 -19.85 -20.13
N ASN A 2 12.89 -20.20 -18.86
CA ASN A 2 13.25 -19.58 -17.59
C ASN A 2 13.12 -18.04 -17.41
N ALA A 3 11.89 -17.58 -17.15
CA ALA A 3 11.58 -16.28 -16.54
C ALA A 3 11.21 -16.39 -15.04
N ASN A 4 11.76 -17.38 -14.32
CA ASN A 4 11.60 -17.52 -12.87
C ASN A 4 12.99 -17.65 -12.25
N LYS A 5 13.71 -16.53 -12.10
CA LYS A 5 14.70 -16.45 -11.02
C LYS A 5 13.91 -16.22 -9.72
N PRO A 6 14.07 -17.08 -8.71
CA PRO A 6 13.33 -16.93 -7.48
C PRO A 6 13.73 -15.59 -6.86
N PHE A 7 12.72 -14.86 -6.40
CA PHE A 7 12.80 -13.86 -5.34
C PHE A 7 14.05 -14.12 -4.48
N MET A 8 15.00 -13.17 -4.43
CA MET A 8 16.16 -13.31 -3.55
C MET A 8 15.65 -13.31 -2.11
N MET A 9 15.44 -14.52 -1.59
CA MET A 9 15.10 -14.79 -0.21
C MET A 9 16.28 -14.31 0.63
N LEU A 10 16.07 -13.27 1.43
CA LEU A 10 16.96 -13.02 2.55
C LEU A 10 16.56 -13.99 3.65
N ASP A 11 17.50 -14.81 4.15
CA ASP A 11 17.24 -15.87 5.14
C ASP A 11 16.56 -15.34 6.44
N SER A 12 16.59 -14.03 6.68
CA SER A 12 15.95 -13.36 7.81
C SER A 12 14.55 -12.79 7.53
N GLN A 13 14.05 -12.84 6.29
CA GLN A 13 12.78 -12.20 5.94
C GLN A 13 11.59 -13.04 6.43
N LYS A 14 10.68 -12.41 7.17
CA LYS A 14 9.48 -13.04 7.74
C LYS A 14 8.24 -12.43 7.12
N LEU A 15 7.29 -13.28 6.72
CA LEU A 15 5.99 -12.86 6.23
C LEU A 15 4.99 -12.68 7.38
N SER A 16 4.02 -11.78 7.18
CA SER A 16 2.97 -11.41 8.10
C SER A 16 1.60 -11.51 7.41
N PHE A 17 0.69 -12.27 8.02
CA PHE A 17 -0.64 -12.64 7.50
C PHE A 17 -1.74 -12.49 8.57
N SER A 18 -1.53 -11.62 9.56
CA SER A 18 -2.46 -11.44 10.68
C SER A 18 -2.19 -10.11 11.40
N GLY A 19 -3.05 -9.77 12.37
CA GLY A 19 -2.94 -8.58 13.23
C GLY A 19 -4.05 -7.56 13.00
N HIS A 20 -4.70 -7.59 11.83
CA HIS A 20 -5.84 -6.75 11.48
C HIS A 20 -7.15 -7.14 12.20
N GLU A 21 -7.17 -8.17 13.04
CA GLU A 21 -8.35 -8.64 13.79
C GLU A 21 -9.60 -8.89 12.91
N THR A 22 -9.41 -9.38 11.67
CA THR A 22 -10.47 -9.60 10.66
C THR A 22 -11.20 -8.34 10.15
N PHE A 23 -10.65 -7.16 10.40
CA PHE A 23 -11.18 -5.88 9.91
C PHE A 23 -10.24 -5.22 8.90
N PRO A 24 -10.74 -4.79 7.72
CA PRO A 24 -10.06 -3.73 6.99
C PRO A 24 -10.16 -2.42 7.78
N PHE A 25 -9.23 -1.49 7.55
CA PHE A 25 -9.35 -0.15 8.13
C PHE A 25 -10.46 0.64 7.45
N ARG A 26 -11.02 1.62 8.17
CA ARG A 26 -12.08 2.52 7.69
C ARG A 26 -11.56 3.96 7.63
N TYR A 27 -12.29 4.82 6.93
CA TYR A 27 -11.96 6.24 6.72
C TYR A 27 -11.30 6.93 7.93
N GLY A 28 -12.06 7.05 9.04
CA GLY A 28 -11.56 7.75 10.22
C GLY A 28 -10.59 6.95 11.10
N TRP A 29 -10.19 5.71 10.77
CA TRP A 29 -9.38 4.89 11.67
C TRP A 29 -7.92 5.31 11.72
N ILE A 30 -7.32 5.57 10.55
CA ILE A 30 -5.90 5.92 10.48
C ILE A 30 -5.66 7.32 11.05
N PRO A 31 -6.41 8.37 10.66
CA PRO A 31 -6.21 9.70 11.22
C PRO A 31 -6.46 9.73 12.73
N LYS A 32 -7.56 9.11 13.19
CA LYS A 32 -7.87 8.99 14.62
C LYS A 32 -6.75 8.29 15.39
N GLY A 33 -6.22 7.18 14.87
CA GLY A 33 -5.14 6.46 15.51
C GLY A 33 -3.87 7.31 15.66
N VAL A 34 -3.54 8.10 14.65
CA VAL A 34 -2.39 9.02 14.68
C VAL A 34 -2.62 10.16 15.69
N GLN A 35 -3.72 10.89 15.55
CA GLN A 35 -4.04 12.05 16.39
C GLN A 35 -4.11 11.68 17.88
N GLN A 36 -4.68 10.52 18.21
CA GLN A 36 -4.75 10.06 19.59
C GLN A 36 -3.39 9.59 20.14
N VAL A 37 -2.47 9.10 19.31
CA VAL A 37 -1.10 8.80 19.75
C VAL A 37 -0.30 10.07 20.04
N LEU A 38 -0.57 11.19 19.36
CA LEU A 38 0.05 12.49 19.67
C LEU A 38 -0.30 12.98 21.07
N GLN A 39 -1.53 12.68 21.53
CA GLN A 39 -1.99 13.04 22.86
C GLN A 39 -1.60 12.00 23.92
N TYR A 40 -1.58 10.72 23.54
CA TYR A 40 -1.33 9.60 24.44
C TYR A 40 -0.32 8.62 23.83
N ASP A 41 0.96 8.77 24.21
CA ASP A 41 2.05 7.89 23.75
C ASP A 41 1.87 6.42 24.17
N ASP A 42 0.96 6.13 25.10
CA ASP A 42 0.61 4.79 25.57
C ASP A 42 -0.76 4.31 25.08
N LEU A 43 -1.44 5.04 24.19
CA LEU A 43 -2.84 4.86 23.77
C LEU A 43 -3.30 3.40 23.74
N PHE A 44 -2.62 2.54 22.98
CA PHE A 44 -3.06 1.16 22.76
C PHE A 44 -2.73 0.18 23.89
N ALA A 45 -1.95 0.60 24.90
CA ALA A 45 -1.70 -0.14 26.13
C ALA A 45 -2.69 0.23 27.25
N ARG A 46 -3.46 1.31 27.08
CA ARG A 46 -4.39 1.79 28.10
C ARG A 46 -5.65 0.94 28.21
N GLY A 47 -6.22 0.87 29.42
CA GLY A 47 -7.49 0.20 29.67
C GLY A 47 -8.72 0.96 29.13
N ASP A 48 -8.60 2.28 28.98
CA ASP A 48 -9.65 3.19 28.49
C ASP A 48 -9.55 3.48 26.98
N ALA A 49 -8.65 2.82 26.24
CA ALA A 49 -8.45 3.03 24.80
C ALA A 49 -9.74 2.85 23.96
N VAL A 50 -10.62 1.94 24.38
CA VAL A 50 -11.95 1.72 23.79
C VAL A 50 -12.82 2.98 23.87
N VAL A 51 -12.73 3.72 24.98
CA VAL A 51 -13.47 4.97 25.20
C VAL A 51 -12.83 6.10 24.40
N ILE A 52 -11.49 6.24 24.46
CA ILE A 52 -10.75 7.29 23.75
C ILE A 52 -11.00 7.21 22.23
N LEU A 53 -10.89 6.01 21.65
CA LEU A 53 -11.09 5.82 20.21
C LEU A 53 -12.57 5.71 19.81
N GLY A 54 -13.46 5.46 20.77
CA GLY A 54 -14.89 5.25 20.53
C GLY A 54 -15.18 4.01 19.69
N VAL A 55 -14.40 2.93 19.84
CA VAL A 55 -14.54 1.69 19.06
C VAL A 55 -14.37 0.45 19.93
N GLY A 56 -14.86 -0.71 19.48
CA GLY A 56 -14.74 -1.96 20.21
C GLY A 56 -13.28 -2.44 20.39
N LYS A 57 -13.04 -3.29 21.40
CA LYS A 57 -11.69 -3.80 21.76
C LYS A 57 -10.88 -4.37 20.59
N ASN A 58 -11.50 -5.17 19.73
CA ASN A 58 -10.80 -5.76 18.57
C ASN A 58 -10.50 -4.70 17.49
N MET A 59 -11.35 -3.68 17.37
CA MET A 59 -11.12 -2.55 16.45
C MET A 59 -9.94 -1.70 16.92
N VAL A 60 -9.75 -1.50 18.24
CA VAL A 60 -8.55 -0.84 18.78
C VAL A 60 -7.27 -1.54 18.32
N GLN A 61 -7.23 -2.87 18.41
CA GLN A 61 -6.08 -3.65 17.94
C GLN A 61 -5.90 -3.58 16.42
N SER A 62 -7.00 -3.56 15.66
CA SER A 62 -6.95 -3.37 14.21
C SER A 62 -6.43 -1.98 13.81
N ILE A 63 -6.86 -0.90 14.50
CA ILE A 63 -6.34 0.47 14.30
C ILE A 63 -4.82 0.51 14.55
N LEU A 64 -4.36 -0.09 15.66
CA LEU A 64 -2.94 -0.23 15.96
C LEU A 64 -2.19 -0.96 14.82
N TYR A 65 -2.74 -2.07 14.35
CA TYR A 65 -2.14 -2.82 13.26
C TYR A 65 -1.99 -1.98 11.99
N TRP A 66 -3.08 -1.37 11.53
CA TRP A 66 -3.08 -0.64 10.26
C TRP A 66 -2.20 0.61 10.30
N THR A 67 -2.25 1.39 11.38
CA THR A 67 -1.37 2.56 11.56
C THR A 67 0.11 2.17 11.55
N LYS A 68 0.48 1.01 12.11
CA LYS A 68 1.85 0.49 12.05
C LYS A 68 2.25 0.00 10.67
N VAL A 69 1.39 -0.79 10.02
CA VAL A 69 1.67 -1.37 8.68
C VAL A 69 1.87 -0.25 7.65
N LEU A 70 1.01 0.77 7.68
CA LEU A 70 1.11 1.95 6.82
C LEU A 70 2.33 2.83 7.17
N GLY A 71 2.96 2.61 8.33
CA GLY A 71 4.13 3.36 8.78
C GLY A 71 3.79 4.75 9.34
N MET A 72 2.57 4.94 9.83
CA MET A 72 2.11 6.18 10.44
C MET A 72 2.57 6.30 11.89
N ILE A 73 2.72 5.18 12.58
CA ILE A 73 3.24 5.13 13.95
C ILE A 73 4.31 4.04 14.10
N ASN A 74 5.22 4.27 15.04
CA ASN A 74 6.25 3.33 15.46
C ASN A 74 6.08 2.98 16.95
N SER A 75 6.70 1.89 17.40
CA SER A 75 6.71 1.50 18.81
C SER A 75 8.17 1.34 19.27
N PRO A 76 8.78 2.40 19.83
CA PRO A 76 10.19 2.36 20.24
C PRO A 76 10.41 1.39 21.41
N THR A 77 9.43 1.30 22.30
CA THR A 77 9.41 0.36 23.43
C THR A 77 8.03 -0.24 23.57
N ARG A 78 7.94 -1.42 24.19
CA ARG A 78 6.66 -2.13 24.37
C ARG A 78 5.64 -1.24 25.09
N GLY A 79 4.46 -1.08 24.48
CA GLY A 79 3.35 -0.29 25.03
C GLY A 79 3.50 1.22 24.88
N LYS A 80 4.56 1.69 24.23
CA LYS A 80 4.75 3.09 23.84
C LYS A 80 4.76 3.23 22.32
N TYR A 81 4.22 4.34 21.86
CA TYR A 81 3.99 4.64 20.46
C TYR A 81 4.40 6.08 20.17
N VAL A 82 4.99 6.30 18.99
CA VAL A 82 5.40 7.61 18.50
C VAL A 82 4.94 7.73 17.06
N VAL A 83 4.34 8.86 16.71
CA VAL A 83 3.93 9.15 15.33
C VAL A 83 5.19 9.34 14.46
N SER A 84 5.16 8.79 13.25
CA SER A 84 6.25 8.97 12.29
C SER A 84 6.17 10.36 11.65
N ASP A 85 7.27 10.84 11.05
CA ASP A 85 7.26 12.10 10.30
C ASP A 85 6.15 12.14 9.22
N LEU A 86 5.93 11.01 8.52
CA LEU A 86 4.85 10.90 7.55
C LEU A 86 3.46 10.95 8.22
N GLY A 87 3.28 10.25 9.34
CA GLY A 87 2.02 10.25 10.08
C GLY A 87 1.65 11.63 10.58
N GLU A 88 2.62 12.36 11.13
CA GLU A 88 2.45 13.74 11.61
C GLU A 88 2.08 14.67 10.45
N LYS A 89 2.86 14.62 9.36
CA LYS A 89 2.65 15.48 8.19
C LYS A 89 1.33 15.21 7.49
N LEU A 90 0.81 13.98 7.48
CA LEU A 90 -0.50 13.69 6.89
C LEU A 90 -1.64 14.01 7.86
N PHE A 91 -1.60 13.43 9.05
CA PHE A 91 -2.78 13.30 9.93
C PHE A 91 -2.69 14.08 11.24
N GLY A 92 -1.60 14.80 11.49
CA GLY A 92 -1.51 15.75 12.61
C GLY A 92 -2.57 16.86 12.50
N GLU A 93 -2.71 17.68 13.55
CA GLU A 93 -3.76 18.71 13.61
C GLU A 93 -3.68 19.70 12.43
N ASP A 94 -2.47 20.10 12.03
CA ASP A 94 -2.20 20.95 10.85
C ASP A 94 -1.67 20.14 9.65
N GLY A 95 -1.96 18.83 9.64
CA GLY A 95 -1.54 17.89 8.62
C GLY A 95 -2.00 18.27 7.22
N TRP A 96 -1.40 17.64 6.22
CA TRP A 96 -1.73 17.79 4.81
C TRP A 96 -3.14 17.29 4.49
N ASP A 97 -3.57 16.19 5.12
CA ASP A 97 -4.86 15.57 4.92
C ASP A 97 -5.38 14.95 6.24
N PRO A 98 -5.75 15.79 7.23
CA PRO A 98 -6.05 15.35 8.60
C PRO A 98 -7.29 14.45 8.72
N TYR A 99 -8.11 14.37 7.67
CA TYR A 99 -9.37 13.63 7.68
C TYR A 99 -9.45 12.54 6.61
N LEU A 100 -8.38 12.31 5.83
CA LEU A 100 -8.32 11.35 4.73
C LEU A 100 -9.35 11.67 3.62
N GLU A 101 -9.38 12.92 3.18
CA GLU A 101 -10.29 13.43 2.15
C GLU A 101 -9.63 13.51 0.76
N ASP A 102 -8.29 13.50 0.70
CA ASP A 102 -7.56 13.61 -0.56
C ASP A 102 -7.39 12.21 -1.22
N PRO A 103 -7.87 12.01 -2.46
CA PRO A 103 -7.74 10.73 -3.17
C PRO A 103 -6.28 10.29 -3.40
N GLY A 104 -5.35 11.23 -3.52
CA GLY A 104 -3.92 10.98 -3.58
C GLY A 104 -3.37 10.38 -2.29
N THR A 105 -3.93 10.74 -1.13
CA THR A 105 -3.60 10.09 0.14
C THR A 105 -4.00 8.61 0.12
N LEU A 106 -5.13 8.24 -0.51
CA LEU A 106 -5.51 6.83 -0.65
C LEU A 106 -4.50 6.05 -1.49
N TRP A 107 -4.03 6.63 -2.61
CA TRP A 107 -2.95 6.04 -3.41
C TRP A 107 -1.64 5.90 -2.64
N LEU A 108 -1.29 6.90 -1.82
CA LEU A 108 -0.14 6.85 -0.94
C LEU A 108 -0.28 5.74 0.11
N LEU A 109 -1.43 5.61 0.77
CA LEU A 109 -1.67 4.53 1.73
C LEU A 109 -1.60 3.16 1.06
N HIS A 110 -2.15 3.01 -0.15
CA HIS A 110 -2.02 1.81 -0.96
C HIS A 110 -0.56 1.48 -1.25
N TRP A 111 0.25 2.48 -1.65
CA TRP A 111 1.69 2.30 -1.84
C TRP A 111 2.37 1.80 -0.56
N ARG A 112 2.13 2.46 0.58
CA ARG A 112 2.73 2.08 1.88
C ARG A 112 2.36 0.65 2.28
N LEU A 113 1.13 0.24 1.99
CA LEU A 113 0.62 -1.09 2.29
C LEU A 113 1.22 -2.19 1.41
N THR A 114 1.50 -1.90 0.14
CA THR A 114 1.92 -2.89 -0.86
C THR A 114 3.42 -2.89 -1.18
N SER A 115 4.20 -1.94 -0.63
CA SER A 115 5.64 -1.82 -0.85
C SER A 115 6.50 -2.55 0.19
N ARG A 116 5.91 -3.05 1.28
CA ARG A 116 6.65 -3.62 2.43
C ARG A 116 6.22 -5.04 2.74
N LEU A 117 6.98 -6.01 2.23
CA LEU A 117 6.66 -7.43 2.33
C LEU A 117 6.49 -7.91 3.78
N GLU A 118 7.30 -7.43 4.72
CA GLU A 118 7.31 -7.92 6.10
C GLU A 118 6.12 -7.45 6.96
N PHE A 119 5.35 -6.45 6.51
CA PHE A 119 4.23 -5.89 7.28
C PHE A 119 2.86 -6.41 6.82
N ALA A 120 2.62 -6.42 5.51
CA ALA A 120 1.37 -6.87 4.90
C ALA A 120 1.65 -7.76 3.69
N SER A 121 2.07 -9.01 3.96
CA SER A 121 2.65 -9.86 2.93
C SER A 121 1.65 -10.22 1.83
N THR A 122 0.38 -10.49 2.16
CA THR A 122 -0.65 -10.77 1.16
C THR A 122 -0.81 -9.61 0.18
N TRP A 123 -0.82 -8.37 0.65
CA TRP A 123 -0.94 -7.18 -0.18
C TRP A 123 0.25 -7.05 -1.13
N TYR A 124 1.48 -7.10 -0.61
CA TYR A 124 2.69 -7.04 -1.44
C TYR A 124 2.71 -8.16 -2.49
N LEU A 125 2.48 -9.40 -2.07
CA LEU A 125 2.60 -10.58 -2.92
C LEU A 125 1.51 -10.61 -3.99
N ALA A 126 0.26 -10.32 -3.64
CA ALA A 126 -0.85 -10.32 -4.58
C ALA A 126 -0.76 -9.17 -5.60
N PHE A 127 -0.28 -8.00 -5.20
CA PHE A 127 -0.12 -6.89 -6.14
C PHE A 127 1.11 -7.04 -7.05
N THR A 128 2.23 -7.54 -6.52
CA THR A 128 3.52 -7.40 -7.23
C THR A 128 4.16 -8.70 -7.69
N VAL A 129 3.73 -9.85 -7.18
CA VAL A 129 4.34 -11.16 -7.50
C VAL A 129 3.33 -12.10 -8.16
N TRP A 130 2.08 -12.06 -7.74
CA TRP A 130 1.00 -12.83 -8.36
C TRP A 130 0.80 -12.36 -9.81
N ASN A 131 0.87 -13.32 -10.74
CA ASN A 131 0.90 -13.06 -12.17
C ASN A 131 -0.38 -13.47 -12.92
N SER A 132 -1.34 -14.12 -12.25
CA SER A 132 -2.62 -14.45 -12.89
C SER A 132 -3.51 -13.20 -12.98
N ALA A 133 -4.07 -12.97 -14.15
CA ALA A 133 -5.00 -11.86 -14.38
C ALA A 133 -6.28 -12.03 -13.54
N GLU A 134 -6.75 -13.26 -13.40
CA GLU A 134 -7.94 -13.65 -12.65
C GLU A 134 -7.59 -14.68 -11.59
N PHE A 135 -8.32 -14.66 -10.47
CA PHE A 135 -8.09 -15.57 -9.37
C PHE A 135 -9.36 -15.77 -8.55
N THR A 136 -9.52 -16.96 -7.97
CA THR A 136 -10.47 -17.17 -6.88
C THR A 136 -9.77 -16.96 -5.53
N ARG A 137 -10.56 -16.75 -4.49
CA ARG A 137 -10.06 -16.71 -3.10
C ARG A 137 -9.20 -17.95 -2.78
N LEU A 138 -9.70 -19.14 -3.10
CA LEU A 138 -9.02 -20.41 -2.84
C LEU A 138 -7.67 -20.51 -3.58
N ASN A 139 -7.61 -20.07 -4.84
CA ASN A 139 -6.35 -20.10 -5.59
C ASN A 139 -5.29 -19.18 -4.97
N LEU A 140 -5.68 -17.99 -4.52
CA LEU A 140 -4.77 -17.07 -3.85
C LEU A 140 -4.30 -17.63 -2.50
N GLU A 141 -5.20 -18.17 -1.69
CA GLU A 141 -4.88 -18.82 -0.40
C GLU A 141 -3.87 -19.96 -0.58
N ASP A 142 -4.12 -20.87 -1.53
CA ASP A 142 -3.24 -22.01 -1.80
C ASP A 142 -1.85 -21.57 -2.24
N TRP A 143 -1.78 -20.53 -3.09
CA TRP A 143 -0.52 -20.00 -3.56
C TRP A 143 0.24 -19.27 -2.46
N LEU A 144 -0.43 -18.47 -1.62
CA LEU A 144 0.19 -17.81 -0.47
C LEU A 144 0.70 -18.84 0.53
N LEU A 145 -0.04 -19.93 0.78
CA LEU A 145 0.39 -21.01 1.66
C LEU A 145 1.65 -21.70 1.13
N LYS A 146 1.71 -21.98 -0.18
CA LYS A 146 2.92 -22.53 -0.82
C LYS A 146 4.09 -21.56 -0.77
N THR A 147 3.83 -20.28 -0.99
CA THR A 147 4.85 -19.20 -0.92
C THR A 147 5.39 -19.06 0.50
N ALA A 148 4.53 -19.01 1.51
CA ALA A 148 4.93 -18.90 2.92
C ALA A 148 5.82 -20.05 3.40
N LYS A 149 5.60 -21.28 2.90
CA LYS A 149 6.46 -22.44 3.18
C LYS A 149 7.89 -22.29 2.68
N GLN A 150 8.14 -21.37 1.75
CA GLN A 150 9.50 -21.07 1.26
C GLN A 150 10.27 -20.13 2.20
N TYR A 151 9.62 -19.54 3.21
CA TYR A 151 10.23 -18.64 4.19
C TYR A 151 10.36 -19.37 5.53
N PRO A 152 11.57 -19.81 5.93
CA PRO A 152 11.76 -20.64 7.14
C PRO A 152 11.28 -19.97 8.44
N SER A 153 11.37 -18.64 8.50
CA SER A 153 10.96 -17.83 9.66
C SER A 153 9.45 -17.56 9.73
N THR A 154 8.68 -18.01 8.73
CA THR A 154 7.24 -17.80 8.62
C THR A 154 6.48 -19.03 9.08
N ARG A 155 5.57 -18.85 10.03
CA ARG A 155 4.61 -19.87 10.44
C ARG A 155 3.21 -19.34 10.19
N VAL A 156 2.45 -20.03 9.34
CA VAL A 156 1.10 -19.61 8.98
C VAL A 156 0.18 -20.83 8.91
N THR A 157 -1.07 -20.66 9.33
CA THR A 157 -2.13 -21.68 9.23
C THR A 157 -3.08 -21.33 8.09
N THR A 158 -3.74 -22.33 7.51
CA THR A 158 -4.78 -22.12 6.50
C THR A 158 -5.88 -21.18 7.00
N SER A 159 -6.29 -21.33 8.27
CA SER A 159 -7.30 -20.45 8.88
C SER A 159 -6.87 -18.99 9.02
N SER A 160 -5.57 -18.73 9.22
CA SER A 160 -5.04 -17.37 9.28
C SER A 160 -5.00 -16.76 7.88
N LEU A 161 -4.51 -17.51 6.88
CA LEU A 161 -4.50 -17.07 5.48
C LEU A 161 -5.90 -16.82 4.95
N HIS A 162 -6.87 -17.67 5.26
CA HIS A 162 -8.26 -17.45 4.85
C HIS A 162 -8.80 -16.11 5.37
N ARG A 163 -8.52 -15.78 6.64
CA ARG A 163 -8.93 -14.48 7.23
C ARG A 163 -8.15 -13.30 6.63
N ASP A 164 -6.87 -13.49 6.33
CA ASP A 164 -6.02 -12.45 5.75
C ASP A 164 -6.43 -12.14 4.30
N VAL A 165 -6.71 -13.17 3.50
CA VAL A 165 -7.25 -13.03 2.13
C VAL A 165 -8.65 -12.44 2.14
N ASP A 166 -9.50 -12.79 3.12
CA ASP A 166 -10.81 -12.13 3.29
C ASP A 166 -10.67 -10.62 3.48
N VAL A 167 -9.77 -10.20 4.36
CA VAL A 167 -9.53 -8.79 4.65
C VAL A 167 -8.84 -8.10 3.48
N PHE A 168 -7.94 -8.77 2.78
CA PHE A 168 -7.36 -8.28 1.53
C PHE A 168 -8.43 -7.94 0.49
N LEU A 169 -9.37 -8.86 0.23
CA LEU A 169 -10.45 -8.62 -0.72
C LEU A 169 -11.34 -7.45 -0.24
N ARG A 170 -11.74 -7.44 1.03
CA ARG A 170 -12.56 -6.36 1.63
C ARG A 170 -11.83 -5.02 1.78
N THR A 171 -10.53 -4.97 1.50
CA THR A 171 -9.76 -3.72 1.41
C THR A 171 -10.01 -3.02 0.08
N TYR A 172 -10.32 -3.76 -0.98
CA TYR A 172 -10.41 -3.22 -2.35
C TYR A 172 -11.75 -3.46 -3.04
N ILE A 173 -12.59 -4.33 -2.48
CA ILE A 173 -13.92 -4.65 -3.02
C ILE A 173 -14.97 -4.10 -2.07
N PRO A 174 -15.96 -3.32 -2.57
CA PRO A 174 -17.04 -2.80 -1.74
C PRO A 174 -17.86 -3.94 -1.15
N ALA A 175 -18.38 -3.76 0.07
CA ALA A 175 -19.37 -4.69 0.60
C ALA A 175 -20.61 -4.63 -0.31
N ASP A 176 -21.19 -5.80 -0.60
CA ASP A 176 -22.26 -6.02 -1.58
C ASP A 176 -23.22 -4.83 -1.76
N SER A 177 -23.32 -4.34 -3.00
CA SER A 177 -24.11 -3.17 -3.44
C SER A 177 -25.63 -3.25 -3.18
N ASN A 178 -26.12 -4.37 -2.64
CA ASN A 178 -27.52 -4.52 -2.21
C ASN A 178 -27.85 -3.77 -0.92
N ARG A 179 -26.88 -3.12 -0.28
CA ARG A 179 -27.15 -2.08 0.71
C ARG A 179 -27.31 -0.74 -0.01
N THR A 180 -28.53 -0.52 -0.51
CA THR A 180 -29.02 0.83 -0.78
C THR A 180 -28.83 1.65 0.48
N LEU A 181 -27.80 2.51 0.51
CA LEU A 181 -27.73 3.76 1.25
C LEU A 181 -26.33 4.35 1.01
N MET A 182 -26.29 5.32 0.10
CA MET A 182 -25.31 6.40 0.16
C MET A 182 -25.54 7.15 1.47
N THR A 183 -24.84 6.73 2.51
CA THR A 183 -24.67 7.45 3.77
C THR A 183 -23.18 7.48 4.03
N GLU A 184 -22.69 8.62 4.49
CA GLU A 184 -21.28 8.96 4.79
C GLU A 184 -20.59 8.02 5.81
N ASP A 185 -21.27 6.95 6.25
CA ASP A 185 -20.77 5.85 7.08
C ASP A 185 -20.65 4.55 6.25
N THR A 186 -19.86 4.56 5.18
CA THR A 186 -19.46 3.30 4.53
C THR A 186 -18.59 2.50 5.50
N PHE A 187 -19.06 1.31 5.87
CA PHE A 187 -18.27 0.34 6.67
C PHE A 187 -17.05 -0.23 5.92
N ASP A 188 -16.90 0.18 4.65
CA ASP A 188 -15.88 -0.28 3.73
C ASP A 188 -14.53 0.39 3.99
N CYS A 189 -13.50 -0.24 3.44
CA CYS A 189 -12.19 0.37 3.40
C CYS A 189 -12.18 1.52 2.39
N PRO A 190 -11.56 2.67 2.67
CA PRO A 190 -11.47 3.75 1.69
C PRO A 190 -10.69 3.34 0.43
N LEU A 191 -9.82 2.32 0.49
CA LEU A 191 -9.07 1.84 -0.67
C LEU A 191 -9.95 1.15 -1.74
N VAL A 192 -11.23 0.90 -1.47
CA VAL A 192 -12.18 0.43 -2.50
C VAL A 192 -12.33 1.45 -3.64
N GLU A 193 -12.15 2.74 -3.34
CA GLU A 193 -12.29 3.82 -4.31
C GLU A 193 -11.19 3.83 -5.38
N LEU A 194 -10.08 3.13 -5.13
CA LEU A 194 -9.01 2.99 -6.10
C LEU A 194 -9.38 2.06 -7.26
N GLY A 195 -10.45 1.27 -7.13
CA GLY A 195 -10.95 0.38 -8.18
C GLY A 195 -9.89 -0.63 -8.66
N LEU A 196 -9.01 -1.08 -7.76
CA LEU A 196 -7.85 -1.92 -8.11
C LEU A 196 -8.20 -3.40 -8.28
N ILE A 197 -9.30 -3.86 -7.68
CA ILE A 197 -9.77 -5.24 -7.75
C ILE A 197 -11.28 -5.22 -8.03
N GLU A 198 -11.71 -6.03 -8.99
CA GLU A 198 -13.10 -6.23 -9.34
C GLU A 198 -13.51 -7.69 -9.10
N GLU A 199 -14.73 -7.92 -8.62
CA GLU A 199 -15.35 -9.25 -8.61
C GLU A 199 -16.15 -9.47 -9.90
N ILE A 200 -15.77 -10.49 -10.67
CA ILE A 200 -16.39 -10.85 -11.93
C ILE A 200 -17.73 -11.55 -11.66
N GLU A 201 -18.82 -10.98 -12.16
CA GLU A 201 -20.17 -11.58 -12.16
C GLU A 201 -20.64 -12.10 -10.78
N LYS A 202 -20.06 -11.60 -9.67
CA LYS A 202 -20.31 -12.04 -8.29
C LYS A 202 -20.20 -13.57 -8.10
N ASN A 203 -19.36 -14.22 -8.89
CA ASN A 203 -19.20 -15.68 -8.86
C ASN A 203 -18.01 -16.14 -7.98
N GLY A 204 -17.39 -15.24 -7.22
CA GLY A 204 -16.19 -15.53 -6.42
C GLY A 204 -14.88 -15.54 -7.21
N THR A 205 -14.89 -15.05 -8.46
CA THR A 205 -13.69 -14.79 -9.27
C THR A 205 -13.37 -13.30 -9.26
N TYR A 206 -12.09 -12.97 -9.07
CA TYR A 206 -11.60 -11.61 -8.93
C TYR A 206 -10.58 -11.29 -10.01
N ARG A 207 -10.47 -10.02 -10.39
CA ARG A 207 -9.50 -9.52 -11.36
C ARG A 207 -8.82 -8.26 -10.86
N PHE A 208 -7.51 -8.15 -11.11
CA PHE A 208 -6.80 -6.88 -10.94
C PHE A 208 -7.06 -5.95 -12.12
N MET A 209 -7.46 -4.71 -11.84
CA MET A 209 -7.75 -3.72 -12.87
C MET A 209 -6.45 -3.10 -13.39
N ARG A 210 -5.88 -3.71 -14.44
CA ARG A 210 -4.66 -3.22 -15.09
C ARG A 210 -4.98 -2.16 -16.13
N GLY A 211 -4.26 -1.04 -16.11
CA GLY A 211 -4.42 0.05 -17.08
C GLY A 211 -4.11 1.40 -16.47
N SER A 212 -4.49 2.47 -17.19
CA SER A 212 -4.37 3.86 -16.72
C SER A 212 -5.17 4.08 -15.44
N LYS A 213 -4.66 4.97 -14.58
CA LYS A 213 -5.29 5.34 -13.30
C LYS A 213 -5.49 6.85 -13.28
N SER A 214 -6.64 7.31 -13.74
CA SER A 214 -6.96 8.74 -13.83
C SER A 214 -6.98 9.44 -12.48
N SER A 215 -7.26 8.71 -11.39
CA SER A 215 -7.25 9.24 -10.03
C SER A 215 -5.87 9.18 -9.35
N LEU A 216 -4.84 8.61 -9.99
CA LEU A 216 -3.48 8.55 -9.44
C LEU A 216 -2.72 9.83 -9.82
N PRO A 217 -2.41 10.73 -8.87
CA PRO A 217 -1.68 11.94 -9.18
C PRO A 217 -0.22 11.63 -9.54
N ASP A 218 0.34 12.38 -10.51
CA ASP A 218 1.70 12.18 -10.99
C ASP A 218 2.76 12.32 -9.88
N LEU A 219 2.54 13.21 -8.91
CA LEU A 219 3.45 13.38 -7.77
C LEU A 219 3.38 12.21 -6.77
N ILE A 220 2.22 11.56 -6.62
CA ILE A 220 2.11 10.34 -5.81
C ILE A 220 2.77 9.16 -6.53
N PHE A 221 2.62 9.07 -7.85
CA PHE A 221 3.38 8.12 -8.66
C PHE A 221 4.89 8.36 -8.53
N LEU A 222 5.34 9.62 -8.61
CA LEU A 222 6.75 10.00 -8.45
C LEU A 222 7.29 9.62 -7.06
N TYR A 223 6.50 9.85 -6.00
CA TYR A 223 6.85 9.39 -4.65
C TYR A 223 7.13 7.89 -4.65
N GLY A 224 6.21 7.08 -5.18
CA GLY A 224 6.37 5.62 -5.24
C GLY A 224 7.59 5.20 -6.08
N LEU A 225 7.80 5.86 -7.22
CA LEU A 225 8.97 5.61 -8.06
C LEU A 225 10.29 5.89 -7.32
N LEU A 226 10.40 7.01 -6.60
CA LEU A 226 11.60 7.35 -5.82
C LEU A 226 11.79 6.43 -4.62
N ASP A 227 10.71 6.05 -3.93
CA ASP A 227 10.73 5.11 -2.81
C ASP A 227 11.21 3.73 -3.28
N TYR A 228 10.65 3.20 -4.38
CA TYR A 228 11.12 1.97 -5.01
C TYR A 228 12.59 2.05 -5.41
N TRP A 229 13.00 3.16 -6.00
CA TRP A 229 14.40 3.41 -6.37
C TRP A 229 15.34 3.31 -5.16
N GLY A 230 14.89 3.80 -3.99
CA GLY A 230 15.62 3.73 -2.73
C GLY A 230 15.83 2.32 -2.20
N THR A 231 15.00 1.35 -2.61
CA THR A 231 15.15 -0.07 -2.22
C THR A 231 16.22 -0.80 -3.03
N LEU A 232 16.66 -0.24 -4.17
CA LEU A 232 17.59 -0.90 -5.06
C LEU A 232 19.04 -0.87 -4.53
N PRO A 233 19.84 -1.93 -4.74
CA PRO A 233 21.25 -1.95 -4.37
C PRO A 233 22.04 -0.82 -5.07
N GLN A 234 22.80 -0.06 -4.27
CA GLN A 234 23.77 0.99 -4.63
C GLN A 234 23.42 1.90 -5.81
N LYS A 235 23.22 3.21 -5.54
CA LYS A 235 23.35 4.36 -6.48
C LYS A 235 23.09 4.08 -7.98
N GLN A 236 22.11 3.26 -8.34
CA GLN A 236 21.77 3.07 -9.74
C GLN A 236 21.15 4.37 -10.22
N ASP A 237 21.69 4.94 -11.28
CA ASP A 237 21.13 6.13 -11.94
C ASP A 237 20.27 5.74 -13.16
N ALA A 238 20.01 4.44 -13.33
CA ALA A 238 19.16 3.91 -14.38
C ALA A 238 18.36 2.69 -13.90
N ILE A 239 17.10 2.58 -14.31
CA ILE A 239 16.26 1.39 -14.14
C ILE A 239 15.62 1.07 -15.49
N SER A 240 15.67 -0.19 -15.91
CA SER A 240 14.96 -0.62 -17.12
C SER A 240 13.44 -0.50 -16.94
N PHE A 241 12.74 -0.14 -18.00
CA PHE A 241 11.28 -0.02 -17.99
C PHE A 241 10.60 -1.33 -17.56
N GLU A 242 11.06 -2.47 -18.05
CA GLU A 242 10.60 -3.81 -17.65
C GLU A 242 10.67 -4.04 -16.13
N LYS A 243 11.71 -3.51 -15.47
CA LYS A 243 11.86 -3.64 -14.03
C LYS A 243 10.83 -2.79 -13.29
N LEU A 244 10.56 -1.56 -13.77
CA LEU A 244 9.51 -0.70 -13.22
C LEU A 244 8.10 -1.24 -13.47
N LEU A 245 7.90 -2.00 -14.53
CA LEU A 245 6.59 -2.54 -14.88
C LEU A 245 6.25 -3.84 -14.16
N HIS A 246 7.23 -4.74 -14.02
CA HIS A 246 6.96 -6.15 -13.67
C HIS A 246 7.68 -6.68 -12.43
N SER A 247 8.72 -6.01 -11.92
CA SER A 247 9.44 -6.57 -10.78
C SER A 247 8.63 -6.49 -9.49
N ALA A 248 8.93 -7.36 -8.53
CA ALA A 248 8.32 -7.32 -7.21
C ALA A 248 8.56 -5.93 -6.55
N GLY A 249 7.54 -5.39 -5.90
CA GLY A 249 7.55 -4.04 -5.33
C GLY A 249 7.57 -2.88 -6.34
N SER A 250 7.59 -3.14 -7.65
CA SER A 250 7.71 -2.08 -8.66
C SER A 250 6.45 -1.22 -8.77
N PRO A 251 6.58 0.06 -9.23
CA PRO A 251 5.43 0.92 -9.42
C PRO A 251 4.35 0.39 -10.37
N GLY A 252 4.74 -0.24 -11.48
CA GLY A 252 3.78 -0.84 -12.41
C GLY A 252 3.02 -2.02 -11.80
N GLY A 253 3.66 -2.78 -10.91
CA GLY A 253 3.01 -3.86 -10.16
C GLY A 253 2.04 -3.35 -9.09
N ILE A 254 2.50 -2.39 -8.26
CA ILE A 254 1.73 -1.81 -7.17
C ILE A 254 0.50 -1.08 -7.71
N PHE A 255 0.69 -0.09 -8.59
CA PHE A 255 -0.42 0.70 -9.14
C PHE A 255 -1.22 -0.04 -10.23
N LYS A 256 -0.83 -1.28 -10.57
CA LYS A 256 -1.42 -2.09 -11.64
C LYS A 256 -1.51 -1.31 -12.97
N LEU A 257 -0.39 -0.76 -13.40
CA LEU A 257 -0.30 -0.03 -14.66
C LEU A 257 -0.16 -1.00 -15.86
N SER A 258 -0.70 -0.59 -17.01
CA SER A 258 -0.31 -1.15 -18.29
C SER A 258 1.02 -0.53 -18.74
N GLU A 259 1.63 -1.08 -19.79
CA GLU A 259 2.81 -0.50 -20.41
C GLU A 259 2.57 0.97 -20.82
N ASN A 260 1.50 1.24 -21.58
CA ASN A 260 1.16 2.59 -22.01
C ASN A 260 0.93 3.54 -20.82
N ALA A 261 0.22 3.09 -19.79
CA ALA A 261 -0.02 3.92 -18.61
C ALA A 261 1.28 4.27 -17.88
N LEU A 262 2.22 3.33 -17.76
CA LEU A 262 3.52 3.61 -17.16
C LEU A 262 4.34 4.61 -18.00
N VAL A 263 4.26 4.53 -19.34
CA VAL A 263 4.88 5.53 -20.21
C VAL A 263 4.26 6.91 -19.96
N ASP A 264 2.93 7.02 -20.00
CA ASP A 264 2.22 8.28 -19.76
C ASP A 264 2.62 8.89 -18.40
N ASN A 265 2.63 8.07 -17.34
CA ASN A 265 3.03 8.53 -16.00
C ASN A 265 4.50 8.98 -15.93
N LEU A 266 5.41 8.34 -16.69
CA LEU A 266 6.82 8.72 -16.74
C LEU A 266 7.04 10.00 -17.56
N GLU A 267 6.29 10.19 -18.65
CA GLU A 267 6.36 11.37 -19.51
C GLU A 267 5.74 12.61 -18.85
N ASN A 268 4.71 12.42 -18.02
CA ASN A 268 4.07 13.50 -17.25
C ASN A 268 4.90 13.94 -16.03
N LEU A 269 6.00 13.26 -15.71
CA LEU A 269 6.83 13.65 -14.57
C LEU A 269 7.38 15.07 -14.74
N PRO A 270 7.34 15.88 -13.67
CA PRO A 270 7.83 17.24 -13.76
C PRO A 270 9.35 17.26 -14.04
N PRO A 271 9.87 18.19 -14.86
CA PRO A 271 11.29 18.24 -15.21
C PRO A 271 12.22 18.33 -14.00
N TRP A 272 11.77 18.96 -12.91
CA TRP A 272 12.54 19.09 -11.68
C TRP A 272 12.76 17.75 -10.94
N SER A 273 11.99 16.70 -11.26
CA SER A 273 12.20 15.35 -10.71
C SER A 273 13.58 14.79 -11.06
N GLY A 274 14.16 15.24 -12.18
CA GLY A 274 15.41 14.72 -12.72
C GLY A 274 15.31 13.29 -13.23
N LEU A 275 14.10 12.74 -13.37
CA LEU A 275 13.84 11.43 -13.98
C LEU A 275 13.49 11.64 -15.45
N VAL A 276 14.12 10.85 -16.34
CA VAL A 276 13.90 10.95 -17.79
C VAL A 276 13.75 9.56 -18.36
N LEU A 277 12.64 9.30 -19.05
CA LEU A 277 12.48 8.12 -19.88
C LEU A 277 13.27 8.31 -21.17
N ASP A 278 14.15 7.36 -21.46
CA ASP A 278 14.85 7.23 -22.73
C ASP A 278 14.32 5.99 -23.45
N ASP A 279 13.91 6.16 -24.70
CA ASP A 279 13.49 5.08 -25.60
C ASP A 279 14.44 5.05 -26.80
N THR A 280 15.53 4.29 -26.67
CA THR A 280 16.55 4.17 -27.71
C THR A 280 16.60 2.73 -28.21
N ALA A 281 16.45 2.54 -29.53
CA ALA A 281 16.59 1.25 -30.21
C ALA A 281 15.70 0.13 -29.62
N GLY A 282 14.50 0.47 -29.13
CA GLY A 282 13.56 -0.48 -28.55
C GLY A 282 13.88 -0.92 -27.12
N MET A 283 14.86 -0.28 -26.46
CA MET A 283 15.13 -0.45 -25.04
C MET A 283 14.73 0.81 -24.29
N ARG A 284 13.70 0.69 -23.44
CA ARG A 284 13.25 1.77 -22.57
C ARG A 284 13.95 1.73 -21.22
N THR A 285 14.56 2.85 -20.84
CA THR A 285 15.27 3.01 -19.57
C THR A 285 14.92 4.34 -18.95
N VAL A 286 14.62 4.35 -17.65
CA VAL A 286 14.45 5.59 -16.90
C VAL A 286 15.80 5.94 -16.28
N PHE A 287 16.29 7.15 -16.53
CA PHE A 287 17.52 7.68 -15.98
C PHE A 287 17.24 8.69 -14.88
N ARG A 288 17.97 8.60 -13.77
CA ARG A 288 17.98 9.57 -12.68
C ARG A 288 19.17 10.51 -12.84
N ARG A 289 18.92 11.65 -13.48
CA ARG A 289 19.91 12.69 -13.76
C ARG A 289 20.21 13.59 -12.56
N SER A 290 19.31 13.63 -11.58
CA SER A 290 19.47 14.40 -10.34
C SER A 290 18.97 13.61 -9.12
N ARG A 291 19.59 13.86 -7.97
CA ARG A 291 19.22 13.29 -6.67
C ARG A 291 18.77 14.36 -5.68
N ASN A 292 18.43 15.54 -6.17
CA ASN A 292 18.14 16.73 -5.35
C ASN A 292 16.74 16.73 -4.74
N ILE A 293 15.94 15.70 -4.99
CA ILE A 293 14.60 15.57 -4.43
C ILE A 293 14.46 14.23 -3.71
N THR A 294 13.93 14.31 -2.50
CA THR A 294 13.56 13.18 -1.66
C THR A 294 12.08 12.85 -1.84
N PRO A 295 11.65 11.62 -1.52
CA PRO A 295 10.23 11.27 -1.55
C PRO A 295 9.36 12.21 -0.69
N MET A 296 9.84 12.63 0.50
CA MET A 296 9.06 13.51 1.38
C MET A 296 8.84 14.91 0.78
N GLU A 297 9.85 15.48 0.12
CA GLU A 297 9.72 16.77 -0.56
C GLU A 297 8.76 16.70 -1.76
N VAL A 298 8.62 15.53 -2.41
CA VAL A 298 7.61 15.32 -3.45
C VAL A 298 6.20 15.36 -2.87
N LEU A 299 5.98 14.71 -1.72
CA LEU A 299 4.68 14.77 -1.04
C LEU A 299 4.36 16.19 -0.58
N GLU A 300 5.35 16.90 -0.02
CA GLU A 300 5.17 18.29 0.39
C GLU A 300 4.71 19.18 -0.78
N ARG A 301 5.31 19.02 -1.97
CA ARG A 301 4.87 19.72 -3.18
C ARG A 301 3.44 19.36 -3.57
N TYR A 302 3.10 18.07 -3.57
CA TYR A 302 1.74 17.61 -3.90
C TYR A 302 0.69 18.28 -3.02
N TYR A 303 0.85 18.21 -1.70
CA TYR A 303 -0.15 18.76 -0.78
C TYR A 303 -0.11 20.30 -0.68
N GLN A 304 0.98 20.96 -1.07
CA GLN A 304 1.01 22.41 -1.23
C GLN A 304 0.24 22.86 -2.46
N GLU A 305 0.33 22.14 -3.58
CA GLU A 305 -0.41 22.44 -4.82
C GLU A 305 -1.94 22.34 -4.64
N GLN A 306 -2.41 21.43 -3.77
CA GLN A 306 -3.84 21.27 -3.46
C GLN A 306 -4.43 22.39 -2.57
N ARG A 307 -3.58 23.14 -1.86
CA ARG A 307 -4.01 24.23 -0.96
C ARG A 307 -4.23 25.57 -1.68
N VAL A 308 -3.92 25.64 -2.98
CA VAL A 308 -4.04 26.83 -3.84
C VAL A 308 -5.32 26.77 -4.65
#